data_AF-A0AAP1RS72-F1
#
_entry.id   AF-A0AAP1RS72-F1
#
_cell.length_a   1.000
_cell.length_b   1.000
_cell.length_c   1.000
_cell.angle_alpha   90.00
_cell.angle_beta   90.00
_cell.angle_gamma   90.00
#
_symmetry.space_group_name_H-M   'P 1'
#
loop_
_entity.id
_entity.type
_entity.pdbx_description
1 polymer ?
#
loop_
_entity_poly.entity_id
_entity_poly.type
_entity_poly.pdbx_seq_one_letter_code
_entity_poly.pdbx_strand_id
1 'polypeptide(L)'
;MIDKNNPYINAGLSFQIILKEKENQEVYDADNIEISVGLVTQYLHKVLKVISIKHIGDDLYGLIAQGTNLIGWTKLKDSIKLISKPFDTVRVDLSNFNAPQINRELGFKVDYNLLFNEKNFSSRALYIYEGEVVEAVFNKGLFAGFVYAKDIDRSIVCNTNTAIKQSTTFYQDSSLNKSITLDLLSESINCENVKVDLVFTRAQSARIIIKKKKYWISISDFEDITLFNHLENYSYESYTEKELENLDIITRIEDERNESKVAITKLIKENIALQKYKHTNNSGDMGRYEQLYHNLRNSKLGKIQTKYWTWRNRRRSR
;
A
#
# COMPACT_ATOMS: atom_id res chain seq x y z
N MET A 1 -14.70 -5.40 18.02
CA MET A 1 -15.15 -3.99 18.03
C MET A 1 -13.99 -3.11 18.46
N ILE A 2 -14.04 -1.80 18.14
CA ILE A 2 -12.98 -0.86 18.52
C ILE A 2 -13.13 -0.51 20.01
N ASP A 3 -12.12 -0.84 20.82
CA ASP A 3 -12.05 -0.38 22.20
C ASP A 3 -11.57 1.07 22.24
N LYS A 4 -12.47 2.01 22.55
CA LYS A 4 -12.17 3.45 22.63
C LYS A 4 -11.18 3.80 23.74
N ASN A 5 -11.00 2.94 24.74
CA ASN A 5 -10.07 3.14 25.84
C ASN A 5 -8.68 2.56 25.55
N ASN A 6 -8.52 1.84 24.44
CA ASN A 6 -7.25 1.21 24.10
C ASN A 6 -6.16 2.27 23.91
N PRO A 7 -5.06 2.24 24.69
CA PRO A 7 -4.03 3.26 24.65
C PRO A 7 -3.32 3.32 23.28
N TYR A 8 -3.28 2.21 22.53
CA TYR A 8 -2.66 2.14 21.20
C TYR A 8 -3.54 2.73 20.09
N ILE A 9 -4.84 2.85 20.32
CA ILE A 9 -5.73 3.63 19.45
C ILE A 9 -5.54 5.12 19.75
N ASN A 10 -5.45 5.48 21.03
CA ASN A 10 -5.25 6.86 21.48
C ASN A 10 -3.83 7.40 21.24
N ALA A 11 -2.86 6.54 20.90
CA ALA A 11 -1.50 6.92 20.54
C ALA A 11 -1.41 7.69 19.19
N GLY A 12 -2.51 7.80 18.43
CA GLY A 12 -2.55 8.55 17.18
C GLY A 12 -1.95 7.82 15.97
N LEU A 13 -1.53 6.57 16.13
CA LEU A 13 -1.11 5.72 15.02
C LEU A 13 -2.33 5.33 14.18
N SER A 14 -2.22 5.43 12.87
CA SER A 14 -3.21 4.97 11.92
C SER A 14 -3.42 3.44 12.00
N PHE A 15 -4.63 2.98 11.71
CA PHE A 15 -5.00 1.55 11.76
C PHE A 15 -6.06 1.21 10.72
N GLN A 16 -6.26 -0.09 10.47
CA GLN A 16 -7.26 -0.56 9.52
C GLN A 16 -8.55 -1.00 10.23
N ILE A 17 -9.68 -0.76 9.59
CA ILE A 17 -10.99 -1.20 10.05
C ILE A 17 -11.78 -1.85 8.92
N ILE A 18 -12.74 -2.69 9.26
CA ILE A 18 -13.91 -2.94 8.42
C ILE A 18 -15.02 -2.02 8.91
N LEU A 19 -15.47 -1.11 8.04
CA LEU A 19 -16.54 -0.20 8.38
C LEU A 19 -17.86 -0.98 8.46
N LYS A 20 -18.45 -1.02 9.66
CA LYS A 20 -19.69 -1.74 9.93
C LYS A 20 -20.58 -0.85 10.79
N GLU A 21 -21.13 0.19 10.17
CA GLU A 21 -22.00 1.16 10.85
C GLU A 21 -23.41 1.12 10.24
N LYS A 22 -24.36 1.84 10.82
CA LYS A 22 -25.72 1.94 10.26
C LYS A 22 -25.68 2.61 8.88
N GLU A 23 -26.44 2.08 7.91
CA GLU A 23 -26.41 2.53 6.51
C GLU A 23 -26.64 4.04 6.34
N ASN A 24 -27.47 4.64 7.19
CA ASN A 24 -27.81 6.06 7.17
C ASN A 24 -26.88 6.96 8.01
N GLN A 25 -25.78 6.41 8.55
CA GLN A 25 -24.81 7.21 9.26
C GLN A 25 -24.06 8.14 8.30
N GLU A 26 -23.88 9.38 8.74
CA GLU A 26 -23.21 10.40 7.95
C GLU A 26 -21.68 10.23 7.93
N VAL A 27 -21.10 10.70 6.84
CA VAL A 27 -19.69 11.00 6.71
C VAL A 27 -19.58 12.52 6.64
N TYR A 28 -18.74 13.08 7.50
CA TYR A 28 -18.51 14.51 7.60
C TYR A 28 -17.21 14.92 6.91
N ASP A 29 -17.15 16.16 6.45
CA ASP A 29 -15.98 16.72 5.76
C ASP A 29 -14.72 16.63 6.63
N ALA A 30 -13.57 16.41 5.99
CA ALA A 30 -12.29 16.22 6.68
C ALA A 30 -11.86 17.45 7.50
N ASP A 31 -12.16 18.65 7.01
CA ASP A 31 -11.78 19.93 7.60
C ASP A 31 -12.86 20.46 8.55
N ASN A 32 -14.14 20.20 8.26
CA ASN A 32 -15.25 20.63 9.10
C ASN A 32 -16.30 19.53 9.37
N ILE A 33 -16.34 19.06 10.62
CA ILE A 33 -17.26 17.99 11.04
C ILE A 33 -18.75 18.40 11.05
N GLU A 34 -19.06 19.69 10.94
CA GLU A 34 -20.45 20.16 10.84
C GLU A 34 -21.02 19.99 9.42
N ILE A 35 -20.17 19.71 8.43
CA ILE A 35 -20.56 19.55 7.02
C ILE A 35 -20.68 18.07 6.70
N SER A 36 -21.91 17.60 6.45
CA SER A 36 -22.17 16.26 5.94
C SER A 36 -21.84 16.19 4.45
N VAL A 37 -20.93 15.28 4.07
CA VAL A 37 -20.47 15.10 2.67
C VAL A 37 -21.00 13.81 2.04
N GLY A 38 -21.66 12.96 2.81
CA GLY A 38 -22.26 11.72 2.31
C GLY A 38 -22.66 10.76 3.41
N LEU A 39 -22.93 9.52 3.01
CA LEU A 39 -23.33 8.44 3.91
C LEU A 39 -22.32 7.29 3.86
N VAL A 40 -22.23 6.55 4.97
CA VAL A 40 -21.32 5.39 5.08
C VAL A 40 -21.71 4.23 4.16
N THR A 41 -22.92 4.22 3.60
CA THR A 41 -23.47 3.11 2.79
C THR A 41 -22.50 2.64 1.70
N GLN A 42 -21.80 3.59 1.05
CA GLN A 42 -20.87 3.29 -0.05
C GLN A 42 -19.58 2.59 0.42
N TYR A 43 -19.30 2.62 1.72
CA TYR A 43 -18.07 2.16 2.34
C TYR A 43 -18.27 0.97 3.28
N LEU A 44 -19.51 0.56 3.52
CA LEU A 44 -19.82 -0.58 4.37
C LEU A 44 -19.10 -1.85 3.92
N HIS A 45 -18.62 -2.60 4.91
CA HIS A 45 -17.90 -3.87 4.78
C HIS A 45 -16.60 -3.79 3.98
N LYS A 46 -16.13 -2.57 3.62
CA LYS A 46 -14.82 -2.36 3.04
C LYS A 46 -13.78 -2.19 4.12
N VAL A 47 -12.55 -2.60 3.80
CA VAL A 47 -11.38 -2.31 4.62
C VAL A 47 -10.91 -0.88 4.34
N LEU A 48 -10.92 -0.04 5.36
CA LEU A 48 -10.53 1.37 5.31
C LEU A 48 -9.40 1.65 6.30
N LYS A 49 -8.60 2.68 6.01
CA LYS A 49 -7.59 3.19 6.93
C LYS A 49 -8.19 4.32 7.76
N VAL A 50 -8.09 4.24 9.09
CA VAL A 50 -8.34 5.35 10.00
C VAL A 50 -7.03 6.07 10.21
N ILE A 51 -6.96 7.33 9.78
CA ILE A 51 -5.74 8.15 9.84
C ILE A 51 -5.67 8.91 11.17
N SER A 52 -6.81 9.32 11.69
CA SER A 52 -6.89 10.11 12.91
C SER A 52 -8.19 9.80 13.64
N ILE A 53 -8.21 10.07 14.94
CA ILE A 53 -9.37 9.88 15.79
C ILE A 53 -9.69 11.16 16.57
N LYS A 54 -10.96 11.34 16.91
CA LYS A 54 -11.46 12.41 17.77
C LYS A 54 -12.52 11.85 18.71
N HIS A 55 -12.53 12.31 19.95
CA HIS A 55 -13.60 12.03 20.90
C HIS A 55 -14.53 13.24 20.93
N ILE A 56 -15.82 13.02 20.65
CA ILE A 56 -16.86 14.05 20.72
C ILE A 56 -17.94 13.52 21.66
N GLY A 57 -17.97 14.06 22.88
CA GLY A 57 -18.73 13.45 23.97
C GLY A 57 -18.21 12.04 24.26
N ASP A 58 -19.11 11.06 24.26
CA ASP A 58 -18.78 9.64 24.49
C ASP A 58 -18.42 8.86 23.23
N ASP A 59 -18.48 9.50 22.07
CA ASP A 59 -18.37 8.88 20.77
C ASP A 59 -16.98 9.03 20.16
N LEU A 60 -16.46 7.93 19.62
CA LEU A 60 -15.22 7.89 18.88
C LEU A 60 -15.50 8.12 17.39
N TYR A 61 -14.92 9.19 16.85
CA TYR A 61 -14.92 9.48 15.42
C TYR A 61 -13.56 9.15 14.82
N GLY A 62 -13.56 8.57 13.63
CA GLY A 62 -12.35 8.31 12.86
C GLY A 62 -12.38 9.01 11.51
N LEU A 63 -11.25 9.62 11.14
CA LEU A 63 -11.00 10.13 9.81
C LEU A 63 -10.58 8.97 8.91
N ILE A 64 -11.49 8.55 8.05
CA ILE A 64 -11.32 7.38 7.19
C ILE A 64 -10.78 7.75 5.80
N ALA A 65 -9.98 6.86 5.24
CA ALA A 65 -9.42 6.96 3.91
C ALA A 65 -9.38 5.60 3.19
N GLN A 66 -9.40 5.65 1.86
CA GLN A 66 -9.21 4.51 0.98
C GLN A 66 -8.07 4.78 0.01
N GLY A 67 -6.93 4.12 0.21
CA GLY A 67 -5.71 4.43 -0.54
C GLY A 67 -5.29 5.89 -0.31
N THR A 68 -5.17 6.67 -1.38
CA THR A 68 -4.86 8.10 -1.29
C THR A 68 -6.09 9.00 -1.17
N ASN A 69 -7.29 8.43 -1.26
CA ASN A 69 -8.53 9.20 -1.20
C ASN A 69 -8.98 9.38 0.26
N LEU A 70 -8.99 10.62 0.73
CA LEU A 70 -9.55 10.98 2.03
C LEU A 70 -11.07 11.01 1.92
N ILE A 71 -11.76 10.27 2.79
CA ILE A 71 -13.23 10.14 2.73
C ILE A 71 -13.89 11.14 3.66
N GLY A 72 -13.46 11.22 4.93
CA GLY A 72 -14.04 12.11 5.92
C GLY A 72 -14.14 11.50 7.31
N TRP A 73 -14.76 12.20 8.24
CA TRP A 73 -14.99 11.74 9.60
C TRP A 73 -16.28 10.93 9.69
N THR A 74 -16.25 9.81 10.40
CA THR A 74 -17.48 9.08 10.76
C THR A 74 -17.33 8.41 12.12
N LYS A 75 -18.45 8.12 12.76
CA LYS A 75 -18.49 7.46 14.07
C LYS A 75 -18.09 5.99 13.92
N LEU A 76 -17.25 5.50 14.83
CA LEU A 76 -16.70 4.15 14.80
C LEU A 76 -17.22 3.32 15.97
N LYS A 77 -18.53 3.06 15.99
CA LYS A 77 -19.17 2.35 17.10
C LYS A 77 -19.14 0.85 16.89
N ASP A 78 -19.63 0.40 15.75
CA ASP A 78 -19.86 -1.02 15.45
C ASP A 78 -18.77 -1.60 14.52
N SER A 79 -17.90 -0.73 13.99
CA SER A 79 -16.76 -1.08 13.15
C SER A 79 -15.77 -2.03 13.81
N ILE A 80 -15.14 -2.86 12.98
CA ILE A 80 -14.22 -3.90 13.39
C ILE A 80 -12.79 -3.40 13.18
N LYS A 81 -12.02 -3.26 14.26
CA LYS A 81 -10.58 -3.02 14.16
C LYS A 81 -9.89 -4.28 13.61
N LEU A 82 -9.04 -4.11 12.62
CA LEU A 82 -8.15 -5.15 12.13
C LEU A 82 -6.78 -5.05 12.81
N ILE A 83 -6.13 -6.19 12.91
CA ILE A 83 -4.75 -6.34 13.41
C ILE A 83 -3.84 -6.25 12.17
N SER A 84 -3.00 -5.22 12.10
CA SER A 84 -2.05 -5.07 10.99
C SER A 84 -0.97 -6.14 11.04
N LYS A 85 -0.57 -6.63 9.87
CA LYS A 85 0.57 -7.55 9.73
C LYS A 85 1.35 -7.29 8.44
N PRO A 86 2.57 -7.82 8.29
CA PRO A 86 3.30 -7.75 7.04
C PRO A 86 2.50 -8.26 5.84
N PHE A 87 2.83 -7.72 4.68
CA PHE A 87 2.24 -8.13 3.42
C PHE A 87 2.73 -9.53 3.04
N ASP A 88 1.80 -10.46 2.90
CA ASP A 88 2.07 -11.81 2.42
C ASP A 88 1.34 -12.07 1.09
N THR A 89 2.00 -12.78 0.17
CA THR A 89 1.31 -13.41 -0.96
C THR A 89 0.84 -14.79 -0.52
N VAL A 90 -0.46 -15.08 -0.66
CA VAL A 90 -1.09 -16.27 -0.07
C VAL A 90 -1.94 -17.02 -1.08
N ARG A 91 -2.14 -18.31 -0.78
CA ARG A 91 -3.16 -19.17 -1.37
C ARG A 91 -4.02 -19.76 -0.25
N VAL A 92 -5.22 -20.17 -0.62
CA VAL A 92 -6.11 -20.92 0.27
C VAL A 92 -6.00 -22.39 -0.11
N ASP A 93 -5.72 -23.24 0.87
CA ASP A 93 -5.81 -24.68 0.72
C ASP A 93 -7.29 -25.08 0.76
N LEU A 94 -7.82 -25.51 -0.39
CA LEU A 94 -9.24 -25.83 -0.54
C LEU A 94 -9.60 -27.25 -0.13
N SER A 95 -8.63 -28.08 0.25
CA SER A 95 -8.83 -29.52 0.49
C SER A 95 -9.87 -29.80 1.58
N ASN A 96 -9.87 -29.00 2.65
CA ASN A 96 -10.82 -29.07 3.77
C ASN A 96 -11.40 -27.69 4.14
N PHE A 97 -11.39 -26.76 3.19
CA PHE A 97 -11.69 -25.36 3.46
C PHE A 97 -13.16 -25.14 3.82
N ASN A 98 -13.38 -24.37 4.89
CA ASN A 98 -14.68 -23.81 5.23
C ASN A 98 -14.55 -22.31 5.51
N ALA A 99 -15.40 -21.51 4.87
CA ALA A 99 -15.36 -20.07 5.04
C ALA A 99 -15.85 -19.67 6.46
N PRO A 100 -15.11 -18.80 7.18
CA PRO A 100 -15.55 -18.25 8.47
C PRO A 100 -16.94 -17.60 8.40
N GLN A 101 -17.76 -17.78 9.45
CA GLN A 101 -19.13 -17.25 9.49
C GLN A 101 -19.20 -15.72 9.40
N ILE A 102 -18.19 -15.00 9.90
CA ILE A 102 -18.07 -13.54 9.77
C ILE A 102 -18.21 -13.04 8.32
N ASN A 103 -17.81 -13.84 7.33
CA ASN A 103 -18.00 -13.47 5.93
C ASN A 103 -19.49 -13.31 5.57
N ARG A 104 -20.34 -14.22 6.07
CA ARG A 104 -21.79 -14.13 5.85
C ARG A 104 -22.40 -12.96 6.63
N GLU A 105 -21.90 -12.69 7.84
CA GLU A 105 -22.34 -11.54 8.66
C GLU A 105 -22.01 -10.20 8.00
N LEU A 106 -20.91 -10.14 7.25
CA LEU A 106 -20.53 -8.99 6.42
C LEU A 106 -21.27 -8.96 5.06
N GLY A 107 -22.21 -9.88 4.84
CA GLY A 107 -23.06 -9.90 3.65
C GLY A 107 -22.41 -10.50 2.40
N PHE A 108 -21.25 -11.16 2.50
CA PHE A 108 -20.65 -11.83 1.36
C PHE A 108 -21.50 -13.04 0.92
N LYS A 109 -21.94 -13.02 -0.33
CA LYS A 109 -22.69 -14.10 -0.99
C LYS A 109 -21.88 -14.66 -2.17
N VAL A 110 -20.66 -15.11 -1.88
CA VAL A 110 -19.71 -15.59 -2.89
C VAL A 110 -19.44 -17.08 -2.67
N ASP A 111 -19.31 -17.83 -3.76
CA ASP A 111 -18.72 -19.16 -3.71
C ASP A 111 -17.20 -19.04 -3.50
N TYR A 112 -16.77 -19.27 -2.27
CA TYR A 112 -15.37 -19.12 -1.89
C TYR A 112 -14.45 -20.17 -2.52
N ASN A 113 -14.94 -21.38 -2.80
CA ASN A 113 -14.15 -22.39 -3.49
C ASN A 113 -13.80 -21.91 -4.90
N LEU A 114 -14.80 -21.39 -5.63
CA LEU A 114 -14.57 -20.82 -6.95
C LEU A 114 -13.72 -19.54 -6.90
N LEU A 115 -13.94 -18.68 -5.90
CA LEU A 115 -13.21 -17.43 -5.75
C LEU A 115 -11.71 -17.67 -5.60
N PHE A 116 -11.36 -18.56 -4.67
CA PHE A 116 -9.99 -18.85 -4.26
C PHE A 116 -9.27 -19.83 -5.20
N ASN A 117 -10.00 -20.55 -6.05
CA ASN A 117 -9.39 -21.43 -7.02
C ASN A 117 -8.43 -20.67 -7.95
N GLU A 118 -7.25 -21.25 -8.17
CA GLU A 118 -6.24 -20.81 -9.16
C GLU A 118 -5.66 -19.40 -8.99
N LYS A 119 -5.79 -18.77 -7.82
CA LYS A 119 -5.35 -17.38 -7.61
C LYS A 119 -4.42 -17.24 -6.42
N ASN A 120 -3.44 -16.36 -6.61
CA ASN A 120 -2.72 -15.78 -5.50
C ASN A 120 -3.46 -14.55 -5.01
N PHE A 121 -3.56 -14.43 -3.69
CA PHE A 121 -4.12 -13.28 -3.03
C PHE A 121 -3.04 -12.59 -2.21
N SER A 122 -3.35 -11.40 -1.73
CA SER A 122 -2.55 -10.76 -0.69
C SER A 122 -3.27 -10.84 0.65
N SER A 123 -2.52 -11.09 1.72
CA SER A 123 -3.00 -10.97 3.10
C SER A 123 -2.16 -9.91 3.82
N ARG A 124 -2.83 -8.98 4.51
CA ARG A 124 -2.16 -7.83 5.18
C ARG A 124 -2.79 -7.45 6.52
N ALA A 125 -3.80 -8.19 6.96
CA ALA A 125 -4.48 -7.93 8.21
C ALA A 125 -5.07 -9.21 8.78
N LEU A 126 -5.23 -9.26 10.10
CA LEU A 126 -5.79 -10.35 10.87
C LEU A 126 -7.00 -9.86 11.66
N TYR A 127 -7.81 -10.80 12.13
CA TYR A 127 -8.89 -10.56 13.08
C TYR A 127 -9.10 -11.80 13.95
N ILE A 128 -9.50 -11.60 15.20
CA ILE A 128 -9.87 -12.69 16.11
C ILE A 128 -11.38 -12.80 16.06
N TYR A 129 -11.89 -13.90 15.51
CA TYR A 129 -13.31 -14.20 15.43
C TYR A 129 -13.61 -15.46 16.23
N GLU A 130 -14.44 -15.33 17.28
CA GLU A 130 -14.83 -16.44 18.16
C GLU A 130 -13.64 -17.22 18.75
N GLY A 131 -12.52 -16.53 18.99
CA GLY A 131 -11.29 -17.11 19.54
C GLY A 131 -10.34 -17.70 18.50
N GLU A 132 -10.73 -17.79 17.23
CA GLU A 132 -9.86 -18.23 16.14
C GLU A 132 -9.27 -17.04 15.36
N VAL A 133 -8.02 -17.17 14.92
CA VAL A 133 -7.35 -16.18 14.07
C VAL A 133 -7.78 -16.39 12.62
N VAL A 134 -8.38 -15.35 12.04
CA VAL A 134 -8.73 -15.27 10.63
C VAL A 134 -7.90 -14.20 9.92
N GLU A 135 -7.47 -14.48 8.71
CA GLU A 135 -6.72 -13.57 7.85
C GLU A 135 -7.64 -12.85 6.87
N ALA A 136 -7.47 -11.53 6.75
CA ALA A 136 -8.14 -10.73 5.73
C ALA A 136 -7.42 -10.90 4.38
N VAL A 137 -8.11 -11.53 3.43
CA VAL A 137 -7.59 -11.83 2.10
C VAL A 137 -8.08 -10.80 1.09
N PHE A 138 -7.20 -10.36 0.20
CA PHE A 138 -7.46 -9.34 -0.80
C PHE A 138 -7.11 -9.81 -2.21
N ASN A 139 -8.01 -9.53 -3.16
CA ASN A 139 -7.79 -9.75 -4.59
C ASN A 139 -7.57 -8.39 -5.26
N LYS A 140 -6.35 -8.15 -5.79
CA LYS A 140 -5.99 -6.87 -6.42
C LYS A 140 -6.33 -5.65 -5.55
N GLY A 141 -6.13 -5.77 -4.23
CA GLY A 141 -6.39 -4.71 -3.25
C GLY A 141 -7.83 -4.61 -2.76
N LEU A 142 -8.78 -5.33 -3.37
CA LEU A 142 -10.17 -5.42 -2.90
C LEU A 142 -10.31 -6.53 -1.86
N PHE A 143 -10.97 -6.23 -0.74
CA PHE A 143 -11.23 -7.21 0.30
C PHE A 143 -12.14 -8.33 -0.23
N ALA A 144 -11.65 -9.56 -0.18
CA ALA A 144 -12.33 -10.74 -0.71
C ALA A 144 -13.06 -11.52 0.40
N GLY A 145 -12.61 -11.38 1.63
CA GLY A 145 -13.17 -12.05 2.81
C GLY A 145 -12.08 -12.50 3.78
N PHE A 146 -12.53 -13.11 4.87
CA PHE A 146 -11.70 -13.76 5.85
C PHE A 146 -11.50 -15.24 5.53
N VAL A 147 -10.33 -15.77 5.88
CA VAL A 147 -9.97 -17.19 5.78
C VAL A 147 -9.29 -17.58 7.08
N TYR A 148 -9.51 -18.79 7.59
CA TYR A 148 -8.79 -19.26 8.78
C TYR A 148 -7.29 -19.33 8.51
N ALA A 149 -6.46 -18.88 9.45
CA ALA A 149 -5.01 -18.89 9.27
C ALA A 149 -4.44 -20.30 8.98
N LYS A 150 -5.11 -21.35 9.48
CA LYS A 150 -4.77 -22.76 9.22
C LYS A 150 -4.90 -23.18 7.75
N ASP A 151 -5.84 -22.57 7.02
CA ASP A 151 -6.14 -22.87 5.62
C ASP A 151 -5.28 -22.03 4.65
N ILE A 152 -4.39 -21.18 5.18
CA ILE A 152 -3.53 -20.31 4.38
C ILE A 152 -2.19 -20.99 4.09
N ASP A 153 -1.87 -21.10 2.80
CA ASP A 153 -0.52 -21.38 2.30
C ASP A 153 0.15 -20.06 1.91
N ARG A 154 1.11 -19.59 2.72
CA ARG A 154 1.85 -18.35 2.43
C ARG A 154 3.08 -18.64 1.58
N SER A 155 3.36 -17.71 0.68
CA SER A 155 4.57 -17.76 -0.12
C SER A 155 5.77 -17.37 0.74
N ILE A 156 6.86 -18.09 0.58
CA ILE A 156 8.15 -17.77 1.20
C ILE A 156 9.02 -17.12 0.13
N VAL A 157 9.58 -15.95 0.45
CA VAL A 157 10.47 -15.22 -0.47
C VAL A 157 11.84 -15.89 -0.46
N CYS A 158 12.21 -16.51 -1.58
CA CYS A 158 13.50 -17.18 -1.74
C CYS A 158 14.26 -16.45 -2.85
N ASN A 159 15.18 -15.56 -2.51
CA ASN A 159 16.03 -14.86 -3.48
C ASN A 159 17.29 -15.69 -3.81
N THR A 160 17.11 -16.96 -4.13
CA THR A 160 18.18 -17.91 -4.41
C THR A 160 18.22 -18.26 -5.89
N ASN A 161 19.41 -18.66 -6.35
CA ASN A 161 19.59 -19.20 -7.69
C ASN A 161 19.82 -20.71 -7.57
N THR A 162 19.20 -21.49 -8.45
CA THR A 162 19.34 -22.95 -8.49
C THR A 162 19.10 -23.49 -9.90
N ALA A 163 19.38 -24.77 -10.08
CA ALA A 163 19.17 -25.49 -11.33
C ALA A 163 17.76 -26.10 -11.41
N ILE A 164 17.19 -26.09 -12.61
CA ILE A 164 15.93 -26.75 -12.95
C ILE A 164 16.17 -27.80 -14.03
N LYS A 165 15.33 -28.83 -14.06
CA LYS A 165 15.39 -29.90 -15.06
C LYS A 165 15.12 -29.35 -16.45
N GLN A 166 15.78 -29.88 -17.47
CA GLN A 166 15.51 -29.49 -18.86
C GLN A 166 14.09 -29.84 -19.32
N SER A 167 13.46 -30.84 -18.69
CA SER A 167 12.07 -31.26 -18.96
C SER A 167 11.03 -30.47 -18.17
N THR A 168 11.41 -29.36 -17.53
CA THR A 168 10.51 -28.58 -16.67
C THR A 168 9.32 -28.04 -17.46
N THR A 169 8.11 -28.22 -16.92
CA THR A 169 6.90 -27.58 -17.46
C THR A 169 6.67 -26.24 -16.77
N PHE A 170 6.45 -25.20 -17.57
CA PHE A 170 6.24 -23.85 -17.05
C PHE A 170 4.76 -23.50 -17.05
N TYR A 171 4.34 -22.71 -16.07
CA TYR A 171 2.95 -22.34 -15.87
C TYR A 171 2.78 -20.82 -15.70
N GLN A 172 1.61 -20.31 -16.10
CA GLN A 172 1.25 -18.89 -15.91
C GLN A 172 0.82 -18.59 -14.47
N ASP A 173 0.26 -19.59 -13.78
CA ASP A 173 -0.31 -19.47 -12.45
C ASP A 173 0.33 -20.44 -11.46
N SER A 174 0.22 -20.11 -10.18
CA SER A 174 0.77 -20.90 -9.09
C SER A 174 0.06 -22.24 -8.89
N SER A 175 -1.18 -22.37 -9.38
CA SER A 175 -1.96 -23.62 -9.38
C SER A 175 -1.46 -24.66 -10.36
N LEU A 176 -0.57 -24.30 -11.29
CA LEU A 176 -0.03 -25.20 -12.30
C LEU A 176 -1.13 -25.75 -13.25
N ASN A 177 -2.20 -24.99 -13.47
CA ASN A 177 -3.32 -25.43 -14.33
C ASN A 177 -3.16 -24.97 -15.78
N LYS A 178 -2.40 -23.89 -16.03
CA LYS A 178 -2.16 -23.33 -17.36
C LYS A 178 -0.70 -23.43 -17.76
N SER A 179 -0.35 -24.56 -18.39
CA SER A 179 0.98 -24.80 -18.92
C SER A 179 1.30 -23.88 -20.09
N ILE A 180 2.57 -23.52 -20.23
CA ILE A 180 3.14 -22.75 -21.33
C ILE A 180 4.26 -23.58 -21.93
N THR A 181 4.23 -23.73 -23.25
CA THR A 181 5.37 -24.26 -23.99
C THR A 181 6.39 -23.14 -24.15
N LEU A 182 7.50 -23.23 -23.41
CA LEU A 182 8.68 -22.41 -23.61
C LEU A 182 9.71 -23.24 -24.36
N ASP A 183 10.13 -22.77 -25.53
CA ASP A 183 11.25 -23.38 -26.24
C ASP A 183 12.55 -22.87 -25.60
N LEU A 184 13.11 -23.71 -24.72
CA LEU A 184 14.31 -23.42 -23.94
C LEU A 184 15.53 -23.12 -24.81
N LEU A 185 15.58 -23.68 -26.03
CA LEU A 185 16.70 -23.55 -26.96
C LEU A 185 16.63 -22.22 -27.73
N SER A 186 15.46 -21.87 -28.29
CA SER A 186 15.30 -20.57 -28.96
C SER A 186 15.31 -19.39 -27.98
N GLU A 187 14.86 -19.60 -26.74
CA GLU A 187 14.92 -18.60 -25.69
C GLU A 187 16.23 -18.59 -24.88
N SER A 188 17.27 -19.36 -25.25
CA SER A 188 18.59 -19.36 -24.58
C SER A 188 18.52 -19.34 -23.05
N ILE A 189 17.68 -20.21 -22.48
CA ILE A 189 17.43 -20.26 -21.03
C ILE A 189 18.54 -21.06 -20.35
N ASN A 190 19.28 -20.42 -19.44
CA ASN A 190 20.25 -21.10 -18.60
C ASN A 190 19.52 -21.84 -17.46
N CYS A 191 19.27 -23.14 -17.67
CA CYS A 191 18.57 -23.98 -16.70
C CYS A 191 19.40 -24.27 -15.43
N GLU A 192 20.72 -24.07 -15.45
CA GLU A 192 21.60 -24.27 -14.29
C GLU A 192 21.57 -23.10 -13.31
N ASN A 193 21.08 -21.94 -13.75
CA ASN A 193 21.12 -20.71 -12.97
C ASN A 193 19.82 -19.91 -13.12
N VAL A 194 18.75 -20.45 -12.53
CA VAL A 194 17.44 -19.82 -12.51
C VAL A 194 17.20 -19.18 -11.15
N LYS A 195 16.78 -17.91 -11.17
CA LYS A 195 16.40 -17.19 -9.95
C LYS A 195 15.02 -17.64 -9.48
N VAL A 196 14.94 -18.18 -8.27
CA VAL A 196 13.69 -18.38 -7.54
C VAL A 196 13.32 -17.04 -6.90
N ASP A 197 12.01 -16.79 -6.76
CA ASP A 197 11.46 -15.56 -6.18
C ASP A 197 10.52 -15.89 -5.02
N LEU A 198 9.57 -16.80 -5.24
CA LEU A 198 8.60 -17.24 -4.22
C LEU A 198 8.45 -18.76 -4.23
N VAL A 199 8.14 -19.34 -3.09
CA VAL A 199 7.85 -20.76 -2.94
C VAL A 199 6.59 -20.94 -2.10
N PHE A 200 5.66 -21.79 -2.55
CA PHE A 200 4.53 -22.30 -1.77
C PHE A 200 4.81 -23.74 -1.39
N THR A 201 4.98 -24.01 -0.09
CA THR A 201 5.41 -25.32 0.39
C THR A 201 4.25 -26.32 0.45
N ARG A 202 3.01 -25.89 0.73
CA ARG A 202 1.86 -26.83 0.72
C ARG A 202 1.40 -27.12 -0.70
N ALA A 203 1.29 -26.08 -1.53
CA ALA A 203 0.95 -26.23 -2.94
C ALA A 203 2.07 -26.84 -3.81
N GLN A 204 3.26 -27.07 -3.25
CA GLN A 204 4.42 -27.64 -3.92
C GLN A 204 4.79 -26.92 -5.24
N SER A 205 4.69 -25.59 -5.25
CA SER A 205 4.98 -24.78 -6.43
C SER A 205 5.91 -23.61 -6.13
N ALA A 206 6.74 -23.22 -7.12
CA ALA A 206 7.68 -22.13 -6.99
C ALA A 206 7.57 -21.16 -8.18
N ARG A 207 7.78 -19.88 -7.91
CA ARG A 207 7.90 -18.83 -8.91
C ARG A 207 9.35 -18.58 -9.22
N ILE A 208 9.69 -18.69 -10.49
CA ILE A 208 11.02 -18.42 -11.04
C ILE A 208 10.99 -17.20 -11.95
N ILE A 209 12.13 -16.54 -12.07
CA ILE A 209 12.33 -15.37 -12.92
C ILE A 209 13.33 -15.72 -14.03
N ILE A 210 12.86 -15.66 -15.28
CA ILE A 210 13.67 -15.87 -16.47
C ILE A 210 13.53 -14.64 -17.36
N LYS A 211 14.64 -13.97 -17.70
CA LYS A 211 14.66 -12.76 -18.55
C LYS A 211 13.61 -11.71 -18.16
N LYS A 212 13.44 -11.48 -16.84
CA LYS A 212 12.45 -10.57 -16.22
C LYS A 212 10.98 -11.00 -16.33
N LYS A 213 10.67 -12.11 -16.99
CA LYS A 213 9.35 -12.74 -16.95
C LYS A 213 9.26 -13.70 -15.77
N LYS A 214 8.05 -13.87 -15.24
CA LYS A 214 7.76 -14.73 -14.10
C LYS A 214 7.00 -15.96 -14.56
N TYR A 215 7.45 -17.12 -14.13
CA TYR A 215 6.81 -18.39 -14.42
C TYR A 215 6.67 -19.20 -13.14
N TRP A 216 5.70 -20.10 -13.12
CA TRP A 216 5.52 -21.07 -12.05
C TRP A 216 5.97 -22.45 -12.52
N ILE A 217 6.55 -23.22 -11.61
CA ILE A 217 6.99 -24.60 -11.84
C ILE A 217 6.69 -25.44 -10.59
N SER A 218 6.66 -26.76 -10.74
CA SER A 218 6.56 -27.66 -9.59
C SER A 218 7.88 -27.66 -8.80
N ILE A 219 7.81 -27.81 -7.47
CA ILE A 219 9.03 -28.00 -6.66
C ILE A 219 9.78 -29.27 -7.08
N SER A 220 9.07 -30.28 -7.63
CA SER A 220 9.69 -31.49 -8.16
C SER A 220 10.59 -31.26 -9.39
N ASP A 221 10.48 -30.10 -10.04
CA ASP A 221 11.21 -29.79 -11.28
C ASP A 221 12.59 -29.18 -11.03
N PHE A 222 12.94 -28.88 -9.77
CA PHE A 222 14.29 -28.50 -9.39
C PHE A 222 15.22 -29.73 -9.33
N GLU A 223 16.50 -29.52 -9.64
CA GLU A 223 17.51 -30.57 -9.53
C GLU A 223 17.85 -30.86 -8.06
N ASP A 224 17.94 -29.82 -7.23
CA ASP A 224 18.10 -29.93 -5.78
C ASP A 224 16.82 -29.48 -5.05
N ILE A 225 15.98 -30.45 -4.70
CA ILE A 225 14.74 -30.22 -3.94
C ILE A 225 15.04 -29.92 -2.46
N THR A 226 16.19 -30.36 -1.94
CA THR A 226 16.51 -30.23 -0.50
C THR A 226 16.68 -28.77 -0.07
N LEU A 227 16.93 -27.89 -1.04
CA LEU A 227 16.95 -26.45 -0.88
C LEU A 227 15.63 -25.88 -0.32
N PHE A 228 14.50 -26.59 -0.41
CA PHE A 228 13.22 -26.13 0.13
C PHE A 228 12.82 -26.81 1.44
N ASN A 229 13.55 -27.83 1.89
CA ASN A 229 13.18 -28.62 3.08
C ASN A 229 13.24 -27.82 4.39
N HIS A 230 14.05 -26.76 4.45
CA HIS A 230 14.17 -25.89 5.61
C HIS A 230 13.18 -24.73 5.61
N LEU A 231 12.37 -24.60 4.55
CA LEU A 231 11.40 -23.52 4.44
C LEU A 231 10.13 -23.89 5.21
N GLU A 232 9.96 -23.33 6.39
CA GLU A 232 8.77 -23.53 7.19
C GLU A 232 7.69 -22.48 6.90
N ASN A 233 6.46 -22.96 6.74
CA ASN A 233 5.30 -22.12 6.52
C ASN A 233 4.74 -21.62 7.87
N TYR A 234 5.19 -20.46 8.35
CA TYR A 234 4.91 -19.98 9.71
C TYR A 234 3.44 -19.56 9.94
N SER A 235 2.59 -20.29 10.67
CA SER A 235 1.16 -19.90 10.79
C SER A 235 0.89 -18.88 11.91
N TYR A 236 -0.08 -17.99 11.72
CA TYR A 236 -0.60 -17.10 12.77
C TYR A 236 -1.66 -17.77 13.66
N GLU A 237 -2.09 -19.00 13.35
CA GLU A 237 -3.13 -19.73 14.09
C GLU A 237 -2.83 -19.88 15.58
N SER A 238 -1.56 -20.05 15.94
CA SER A 238 -1.12 -20.29 17.32
C SER A 238 -0.78 -19.02 18.09
N TYR A 239 -0.92 -17.85 17.47
CA TYR A 239 -0.54 -16.59 18.11
C TYR A 239 -1.56 -16.25 19.21
N THR A 240 -1.03 -15.90 20.37
CA THR A 240 -1.82 -15.33 21.47
C THR A 240 -2.28 -13.92 21.13
N GLU A 241 -3.32 -13.43 21.81
CA GLU A 241 -3.81 -12.05 21.66
C GLU A 241 -2.69 -11.02 21.86
N LYS A 242 -1.82 -11.23 22.85
CA LYS A 242 -0.68 -10.35 23.12
C LYS A 242 0.35 -10.34 21.98
N GLU A 243 0.61 -11.48 21.36
CA GLU A 243 1.53 -11.56 20.21
C GLU A 243 0.95 -10.83 19.00
N LEU A 244 -0.36 -10.95 18.78
CA LEU A 244 -1.07 -10.22 17.72
C LEU A 244 -1.11 -8.71 17.98
N GLU A 245 -1.30 -8.27 19.22
CA GLU A 245 -1.20 -6.84 19.59
C GLU A 245 0.20 -6.28 19.32
N ASN A 246 1.24 -7.01 19.71
CA ASN A 246 2.62 -6.60 19.43
C ASN A 246 2.89 -6.52 17.92
N LEU A 247 2.41 -7.50 17.15
CA LEU A 247 2.50 -7.51 15.69
C LEU A 247 1.79 -6.29 15.08
N ASP A 248 0.59 -5.96 15.54
CA ASP A 248 -0.18 -4.79 15.10
C ASP A 248 0.61 -3.51 15.32
N ILE A 249 1.14 -3.30 16.52
CA ILE A 249 1.87 -2.09 16.90
C ILE A 249 3.15 -1.94 16.05
N ILE A 250 3.95 -3.01 15.97
CA ILE A 250 5.20 -3.00 15.20
C ILE A 250 4.91 -2.66 13.74
N THR A 251 3.95 -3.38 13.13
CA THR A 251 3.59 -3.17 11.72
C THR A 251 3.10 -1.76 11.47
N ARG A 252 2.22 -1.21 12.34
CA ARG A 252 1.70 0.15 12.21
C ARG A 252 2.81 1.20 12.29
N ILE A 253 3.77 1.03 13.20
CA ILE A 253 4.92 1.93 13.32
C ILE A 253 5.79 1.85 12.05
N GLU A 254 6.04 0.66 11.53
CA GLU A 254 6.82 0.48 10.30
C GLU A 254 6.13 1.11 9.09
N ASP A 255 4.83 0.91 8.95
CA ASP A 255 4.01 1.50 7.88
C ASP A 255 4.04 3.04 7.93
N GLU A 256 3.82 3.64 9.10
CA GLU A 256 3.87 5.10 9.24
C GLU A 256 5.27 5.67 8.97
N ARG A 257 6.32 4.99 9.41
CA ARG A 257 7.70 5.39 9.12
C ARG A 257 7.98 5.32 7.63
N ASN A 258 7.50 4.29 6.93
CA ASN A 258 7.66 4.13 5.50
C ASN A 258 6.90 5.22 4.73
N GLU A 259 5.64 5.48 5.09
CA GLU A 259 4.83 6.56 4.50
C GLU A 259 5.47 7.94 4.72
N SER A 260 5.92 8.22 5.95
CA SER A 260 6.61 9.46 6.31
C SER A 260 7.90 9.65 5.51
N LYS A 261 8.70 8.59 5.37
CA LYS A 261 9.94 8.62 4.58
C LYS A 261 9.65 8.94 3.11
N VAL A 262 8.62 8.34 2.53
CA VAL A 262 8.21 8.61 1.14
C VAL A 262 7.76 10.06 0.99
N ALA A 263 6.92 10.56 1.89
CA ALA A 263 6.43 11.95 1.87
C ALA A 263 7.58 12.97 2.00
N ILE A 264 8.47 12.79 2.99
CA ILE A 264 9.64 13.64 3.20
C ILE A 264 10.54 13.63 1.96
N THR A 265 10.80 12.45 1.39
CA THR A 265 11.63 12.34 0.18
C THR A 265 11.01 13.08 -1.01
N LYS A 266 9.69 13.02 -1.15
CA LYS A 266 8.96 13.76 -2.19
C LYS A 266 9.08 15.28 -1.98
N LEU A 267 8.86 15.75 -0.76
CA LEU A 267 8.99 17.18 -0.40
C LEU A 267 10.41 17.71 -0.62
N ILE A 268 11.44 16.93 -0.27
CA ILE A 268 12.85 17.31 -0.52
C ILE A 268 13.10 17.44 -2.02
N LYS A 269 12.65 16.47 -2.83
CA LYS A 269 12.80 16.51 -4.30
C LYS A 269 12.10 17.74 -4.90
N GLU A 270 10.91 18.05 -4.43
CA GLU A 270 10.15 19.23 -4.85
C GLU A 270 10.85 20.54 -4.46
N ASN A 271 11.37 20.63 -3.23
CA ASN A 271 12.13 21.79 -2.78
C ASN A 271 13.40 22.00 -3.62
N ILE A 272 14.17 20.93 -3.90
CA ILE A 272 15.33 20.98 -4.79
C ILE A 272 14.93 21.46 -6.20
N ALA A 273 13.82 20.97 -6.74
CA ALA A 273 13.31 21.38 -8.05
C ALA A 273 12.93 22.87 -8.06
N LEU A 274 12.26 23.35 -7.02
CA LEU A 274 11.89 24.77 -6.85
C LEU A 274 13.13 25.67 -6.71
N GLN A 275 14.16 25.24 -5.97
CA GLN A 275 15.42 25.97 -5.85
C GLN A 275 16.16 26.06 -7.18
N LYS A 276 16.22 24.96 -7.94
CA LYS A 276 16.78 24.96 -9.29
C LYS A 276 16.04 25.92 -10.21
N TYR A 277 14.71 25.90 -10.19
CA TYR A 277 13.87 26.82 -10.97
C TYR A 277 14.11 28.29 -10.59
N LYS A 278 14.22 28.59 -9.29
CA LYS A 278 14.59 29.95 -8.82
C LYS A 278 15.97 30.38 -9.29
N HIS A 279 16.97 29.49 -9.25
CA HIS A 279 18.32 29.80 -9.72
C HIS A 279 18.42 30.00 -11.24
N THR A 280 17.68 29.23 -12.03
CA THR A 280 17.65 29.38 -13.50
C THR A 280 16.89 30.63 -13.95
N ASN A 281 15.84 31.05 -13.23
CA ASN A 281 15.07 32.24 -13.62
C ASN A 281 15.63 33.56 -13.06
N ASN A 282 16.23 33.57 -11.87
CA ASN A 282 16.81 34.81 -11.31
C ASN A 282 18.13 35.25 -11.99
N SER A 283 18.80 34.37 -12.74
CA SER A 283 20.04 34.71 -13.45
C SER A 283 19.79 35.34 -14.83
N GLY A 284 18.61 35.16 -15.42
CA GLY A 284 18.25 35.74 -16.74
C GLY A 284 17.61 37.13 -16.66
N ASP A 285 16.84 37.43 -15.61
CA ASP A 285 16.08 38.67 -15.53
C ASP A 285 16.93 39.89 -15.14
N MET A 286 17.92 39.76 -14.25
CA MET A 286 18.78 40.90 -13.87
C MET A 286 19.53 41.51 -15.07
N GLY A 287 20.08 40.69 -15.96
CA GLY A 287 20.79 41.18 -17.16
C GLY A 287 19.86 41.86 -18.16
N ARG A 288 18.61 41.40 -18.27
CA ARG A 288 17.61 42.00 -19.16
C ARG A 288 17.07 43.31 -18.60
N TYR A 289 16.86 43.40 -17.29
CA TYR A 289 16.51 44.65 -16.61
C TYR A 289 17.65 45.67 -16.66
N GLU A 290 18.91 45.27 -16.46
CA GLU A 290 20.07 46.16 -16.64
C GLU A 290 20.19 46.66 -18.08
N GLN A 291 20.02 45.80 -19.08
CA GLN A 291 20.01 46.21 -20.49
C GLN A 291 18.85 47.16 -20.82
N LEU A 292 17.63 46.85 -20.34
CA LEU A 292 16.47 47.74 -20.53
C LEU A 292 16.69 49.09 -19.85
N TYR A 293 17.24 49.11 -18.64
CA TYR A 293 17.57 50.33 -17.91
C TYR A 293 18.69 51.14 -18.61
N HIS A 294 19.72 50.46 -19.10
CA HIS A 294 20.81 51.06 -19.87
C HIS A 294 20.30 51.65 -21.21
N ASN A 295 19.42 50.92 -21.91
CA ASN A 295 18.82 51.36 -23.17
C ASN A 295 17.85 52.53 -22.95
N LEU A 296 17.02 52.49 -21.89
CA LEU A 296 16.10 53.56 -21.55
C LEU A 296 16.88 54.83 -21.15
N ARG A 297 17.91 54.71 -20.30
CA ARG A 297 18.77 55.83 -19.88
C ARG A 297 19.51 56.48 -21.07
N ASN A 298 19.95 55.68 -22.04
CA ASN A 298 20.69 56.18 -23.21
C ASN A 298 19.81 56.60 -24.40
N SER A 299 18.52 56.28 -24.36
CA SER A 299 17.54 56.74 -25.33
C SER A 299 17.40 58.26 -25.32
N LYS A 300 16.91 58.83 -26.43
CA LYS A 300 16.73 60.28 -26.59
C LYS A 300 15.81 60.86 -25.50
N LEU A 301 14.73 60.15 -25.16
CA LEU A 301 13.79 60.50 -24.09
C LEU A 301 14.41 60.35 -22.69
N GLY A 302 15.15 59.28 -22.42
CA GLY A 302 15.81 59.08 -21.12
C GLY A 302 16.91 60.10 -20.85
N LYS A 303 17.68 60.49 -21.87
CA LYS A 303 18.67 61.59 -21.75
C LYS A 303 18.00 62.94 -21.46
N ILE A 304 16.82 63.21 -22.05
CA ILE A 304 16.03 64.42 -21.76
C ILE A 304 15.51 64.39 -20.33
N GLN A 305 14.95 63.27 -19.87
CA GLN A 305 14.46 63.12 -18.49
C GLN A 305 15.59 63.26 -17.46
N THR A 306 16.76 62.67 -17.72
CA THR A 306 17.93 62.77 -16.84
C THR A 306 18.48 64.21 -16.79
N LYS A 307 18.51 64.92 -17.92
CA LYS A 307 18.86 66.36 -17.98
C LYS A 307 17.83 67.24 -17.26
N TYR A 308 16.55 66.95 -17.40
CA TYR A 308 15.48 67.66 -16.70
C TYR A 308 15.58 67.48 -15.18
N TRP A 309 15.82 66.26 -14.72
CA TRP A 309 16.00 65.95 -13.29
C TRP A 309 17.26 66.60 -12.70
N THR A 310 18.40 66.52 -13.40
CA THR A 310 19.64 67.19 -12.95
C THR A 310 19.51 68.71 -12.94
N TRP A 311 18.81 69.30 -13.92
CA TRP A 311 18.49 70.73 -13.92
C TRP A 311 17.56 71.12 -12.76
N ARG A 312 16.51 70.32 -12.49
CA ARG A 312 15.57 70.53 -11.38
C ARG A 312 16.27 70.43 -10.03
N ASN A 313 17.18 69.48 -9.85
CA ASN A 313 17.93 69.33 -8.60
C ASN A 313 18.98 70.43 -8.40
N ARG A 314 19.61 70.94 -9.47
CA ARG A 314 20.50 72.11 -9.38
C ARG A 314 19.78 73.39 -8.94
N ARG A 315 18.49 73.56 -9.28
CA ARG A 315 17.66 74.68 -8.81
C ARG A 315 17.17 74.55 -7.37
N ARG A 316 17.18 73.35 -6.79
CA ARG A 316 16.87 73.13 -5.37
C ARG A 316 18.08 73.35 -4.45
N SER A 317 19.27 73.50 -5.02
CA SER A 317 20.53 73.66 -4.28
C SER A 317 21.17 75.05 -4.45
N ARG A 318 20.40 76.01 -4.96
CA ARG A 318 20.61 77.47 -4.87
C ARG A 318 19.43 78.06 -4.12
#